data_AF-A0A5Y4BTB7-F1
#
_entry.id   AF-A0A5Y4BTB7-F1
#
_cell.length_a   1.000
_cell.length_b   1.000
_cell.length_c   1.000
_cell.angle_alpha   90.00
_cell.angle_beta   90.00
_cell.angle_gamma   90.00
#
_symmetry.space_group_name_H-M   'P 1'
#
loop_
_entity.id
_entity.type
_entity.pdbx_description
1 polymer ?
#
loop_
_entity_poly.entity_id
_entity_poly.type
_entity_poly.pdbx_seq_one_letter_code
_entity_poly.pdbx_strand_id
1 'polypeptide(L)'
;VDDKLLDLNPVIAEQLMLAFKAISSDKEEEWSQALTTCRRLLEGLADELYPASKEKFNGRAVGQGQYVNRLWAFMDGAIQSESNKDLAKAHIDFLGSWLDKVNKLTNKGVHAELDRIEAVKSVFHMYLVVADLLEYMSNTKTSVSKPDINKATLDELEALLNINRTIAKEIVKARVREGKLDLDILKSIKGIGAKTLSNIQEVFVL
;
A
#
# COMPACT_ATOMS: atom_id res chain seq x y z
N VAL A 1 4.35 -10.32 6.35
CA VAL A 1 3.94 -9.00 6.89
C VAL A 1 5.06 -8.44 7.72
N ASP A 2 5.54 -9.22 8.69
CA ASP A 2 6.58 -8.84 9.66
C ASP A 2 7.85 -8.27 9.03
N ASP A 3 8.47 -8.95 8.05
CA ASP A 3 9.68 -8.43 7.38
C ASP A 3 9.45 -7.07 6.70
N LYS A 4 8.37 -6.95 5.91
CA LYS A 4 7.99 -5.68 5.25
C LYS A 4 7.72 -4.57 6.26
N LEU A 5 7.17 -4.91 7.43
CA LEU A 5 6.87 -3.96 8.49
C LEU A 5 8.13 -3.54 9.25
N LEU A 6 9.07 -4.47 9.47
CA LEU A 6 10.39 -4.20 10.05
C LEU A 6 11.19 -3.25 9.15
N ASP A 7 11.16 -3.47 7.84
CA ASP A 7 11.79 -2.61 6.84
C ASP A 7 11.16 -1.21 6.78
N LEU A 8 9.85 -1.11 7.05
CA LEU A 8 9.15 0.18 7.12
C LEU A 8 9.51 0.92 8.41
N ASN A 9 9.22 0.32 9.55
CA ASN A 9 9.52 0.88 10.86
C ASN A 9 9.59 -0.25 11.92
N PRO A 10 10.76 -0.50 12.51
CA PRO A 10 10.95 -1.59 13.47
C PRO A 10 10.14 -1.41 14.76
N VAL A 11 9.85 -0.16 15.16
CA VAL A 11 9.03 0.13 16.34
C VAL A 11 7.58 -0.29 16.11
N ILE A 12 7.04 -0.05 14.91
CA ILE A 12 5.68 -0.48 14.54
C ILE A 12 5.62 -2.02 14.45
N ALA A 13 6.65 -2.66 13.91
CA ALA A 13 6.74 -4.12 13.87
C ALA A 13 6.77 -4.73 15.28
N GLU A 14 7.56 -4.15 16.19
CA GLU A 14 7.60 -4.57 17.59
C GLU A 14 6.22 -4.42 18.26
N GLN A 15 5.50 -3.34 18.00
CA GLN A 15 4.13 -3.16 18.51
C GLN A 15 3.18 -4.27 18.03
N LEU A 16 3.29 -4.71 16.78
CA LEU A 16 2.48 -5.82 16.27
C LEU A 16 2.80 -7.12 17.03
N MET A 17 4.09 -7.42 17.21
CA MET A 17 4.54 -8.59 17.97
C MET A 17 4.09 -8.56 19.43
N LEU A 18 4.18 -7.39 20.07
CA LEU A 18 3.71 -7.18 21.45
C LEU A 18 2.19 -7.37 21.56
N ALA A 19 1.42 -6.93 20.58
CA ALA A 19 -0.03 -7.16 20.55
C ALA A 19 -0.36 -8.65 20.45
N PHE A 20 0.33 -9.42 19.59
CA PHE A 20 0.19 -10.88 19.51
C PHE A 20 0.58 -11.60 20.81
N LYS A 21 1.68 -11.17 21.43
CA LYS A 21 2.12 -11.70 22.72
C LYS A 21 1.06 -11.47 23.80
N ALA A 22 0.50 -10.27 23.85
CA ALA A 22 -0.46 -9.86 24.86
C ALA A 22 -1.79 -10.63 24.77
N ILE A 23 -2.31 -10.89 23.56
CA ILE A 23 -3.53 -11.72 23.40
C ILE A 23 -3.31 -13.22 23.66
N SER A 24 -2.05 -13.67 23.66
CA SER A 24 -1.67 -15.04 23.99
C SER A 24 -1.51 -15.26 25.50
N SER A 25 -1.61 -14.19 26.30
CA SER A 25 -1.52 -14.22 27.75
C SER A 25 -2.85 -14.58 28.39
N ASP A 26 -2.77 -15.12 29.61
CA ASP A 26 -3.93 -15.40 30.47
C ASP A 26 -4.29 -14.20 31.38
N LYS A 27 -3.59 -13.06 31.24
CA LYS A 27 -3.84 -11.86 32.04
C LYS A 27 -4.75 -10.86 31.31
N GLU A 28 -5.83 -10.48 31.96
CA GLU A 28 -6.84 -9.55 31.42
C GLU A 28 -6.27 -8.16 31.12
N GLU A 29 -5.36 -7.66 31.96
CA GLU A 29 -4.73 -6.36 31.73
C GLU A 29 -3.89 -6.34 30.44
N GLU A 30 -3.33 -7.49 30.04
CA GLU A 30 -2.55 -7.62 28.83
C GLU A 30 -3.45 -7.53 27.58
N TRP A 31 -4.71 -8.00 27.63
CA TRP A 31 -5.65 -7.84 26.52
C TRP A 31 -6.03 -6.37 26.29
N SER A 32 -6.27 -5.63 27.38
CA SER A 32 -6.51 -4.19 27.34
C SER A 32 -5.31 -3.43 26.75
N GLN A 33 -4.11 -3.86 27.13
CA GLN A 33 -2.87 -3.34 26.58
C GLN A 33 -2.71 -3.67 25.09
N ALA A 34 -3.15 -4.85 24.64
CA ALA A 34 -3.13 -5.23 23.23
C ALA A 34 -3.98 -4.27 22.38
N LEU A 35 -5.19 -3.93 22.84
CA LEU A 35 -6.08 -2.99 22.17
C LEU A 35 -5.48 -1.59 22.07
N THR A 36 -4.88 -1.11 23.16
CA THR A 36 -4.17 0.17 23.17
C THR A 36 -2.99 0.15 22.20
N THR A 37 -2.25 -0.97 22.16
CA THR A 37 -1.12 -1.16 21.24
C THR A 37 -1.58 -1.18 19.78
N CYS A 38 -2.68 -1.86 19.45
CA CYS A 38 -3.29 -1.84 18.12
C CYS A 38 -3.61 -0.41 17.64
N ARG A 39 -4.19 0.43 18.51
CA ARG A 39 -4.48 1.83 18.15
C ARG A 39 -3.21 2.61 17.84
N ARG A 40 -2.19 2.51 18.69
CA ARG A 40 -0.90 3.19 18.50
C ARG A 40 -0.18 2.71 17.24
N LEU A 41 -0.28 1.42 16.93
CA LEU A 41 0.24 0.83 15.71
C LEU A 41 -0.41 1.47 14.48
N LEU A 42 -1.74 1.59 14.47
CA LEU A 42 -2.48 2.19 13.36
C LEU A 42 -2.17 3.70 13.19
N GLU A 43 -2.01 4.42 14.31
CA GLU A 43 -1.54 5.81 14.32
C GLU A 43 -0.12 5.93 13.74
N GLY A 44 0.79 5.05 14.16
CA GLY A 44 2.17 5.00 13.65
C GLY A 44 2.22 4.67 12.16
N LEU A 45 1.42 3.72 11.68
CA LEU A 45 1.31 3.44 10.25
C LEU A 45 0.78 4.63 9.48
N ALA A 46 -0.20 5.36 10.03
CA ALA A 46 -0.67 6.58 9.41
C ALA A 46 0.44 7.65 9.36
N ASP A 47 1.26 7.77 10.39
CA ASP A 47 2.40 8.71 10.41
C ASP A 47 3.44 8.38 9.33
N GLU A 48 3.75 7.10 9.11
CA GLU A 48 4.69 6.66 8.07
C GLU A 48 4.12 6.78 6.64
N LEU A 49 2.86 6.37 6.45
CA LEU A 49 2.26 6.25 5.11
C LEU A 49 1.64 7.56 4.62
N TYR A 50 1.13 8.39 5.53
CA TYR A 50 0.53 9.68 5.21
C TYR A 50 0.66 10.66 6.39
N PRO A 51 1.77 11.40 6.47
CA PRO A 51 2.01 12.34 7.57
C PRO A 51 0.88 13.36 7.75
N ALA A 52 0.66 13.77 8.99
CA ALA A 52 -0.40 14.72 9.31
C ALA A 52 -0.23 16.05 8.57
N SER A 53 -1.33 16.58 8.03
CA SER A 53 -1.35 17.86 7.32
C SER A 53 -2.48 18.77 7.82
N LYS A 54 -2.28 20.08 7.65
CA LYS A 54 -3.33 21.10 7.85
C LYS A 54 -4.29 21.16 6.66
N GLU A 55 -3.84 20.72 5.49
CA GLU A 55 -4.66 20.65 4.30
C GLU A 55 -5.64 19.49 4.39
N LYS A 56 -6.74 19.60 3.64
CA LYS A 56 -7.76 18.54 3.59
C LYS A 56 -7.49 17.65 2.39
N PHE A 57 -7.63 16.34 2.57
CA PHE A 57 -7.64 15.38 1.47
C PHE A 57 -9.07 15.06 1.09
N ASN A 58 -9.47 15.33 -0.16
CA ASN A 58 -10.85 15.16 -0.64
C ASN A 58 -11.92 15.74 0.31
N GLY A 59 -11.65 16.93 0.86
CA GLY A 59 -12.53 17.63 1.80
C GLY A 59 -12.50 17.11 3.25
N ARG A 60 -11.73 16.06 3.56
CA ARG A 60 -11.60 15.48 4.91
C ARG A 60 -10.33 15.97 5.61
N ALA A 61 -10.42 16.15 6.93
CA ALA A 61 -9.26 16.48 7.74
C ALA A 61 -8.33 15.27 7.88
N VAL A 62 -7.03 15.52 7.70
CA VAL A 62 -5.93 14.54 7.77
C VAL A 62 -4.86 15.00 8.76
N GLY A 63 -5.30 15.53 9.91
CA GLY A 63 -4.41 15.90 11.01
C GLY A 63 -4.03 14.70 11.89
N GLN A 64 -3.26 14.96 12.96
CA GLN A 64 -2.67 13.91 13.80
C GLN A 64 -3.71 12.92 14.34
N GLY A 65 -4.83 13.43 14.87
CA GLY A 65 -5.91 12.61 15.42
C GLY A 65 -6.80 11.94 14.36
N GLN A 66 -6.60 12.20 13.07
CA GLN A 66 -7.39 11.63 11.97
C GLN A 66 -6.65 10.49 11.26
N TYR A 67 -5.99 9.60 12.02
CA TYR A 67 -5.20 8.50 11.48
C TYR A 67 -5.98 7.59 10.50
N VAL A 68 -7.28 7.33 10.74
CA VAL A 68 -8.14 6.57 9.82
C VAL A 68 -8.27 7.27 8.46
N ASN A 69 -8.49 8.59 8.46
CA ASN A 69 -8.57 9.37 7.23
C ASN A 69 -7.21 9.43 6.51
N ARG A 70 -6.10 9.45 7.26
CA ARG A 70 -4.74 9.45 6.71
C ARG A 70 -4.42 8.13 6.01
N LEU A 71 -4.77 7.00 6.61
CA LEU A 71 -4.63 5.69 5.97
C LEU A 71 -5.53 5.54 4.74
N TRP A 72 -6.76 6.06 4.80
CA TRP A 72 -7.62 6.13 3.62
C TRP A 72 -7.00 6.99 2.51
N ALA A 73 -6.44 8.15 2.84
CA ALA A 73 -5.80 9.02 1.86
C ALA A 73 -4.59 8.35 1.17
N PHE A 74 -3.80 7.61 1.94
CA PHE A 74 -2.75 6.75 1.39
C PHE A 74 -3.32 5.71 0.42
N MET A 75 -4.34 4.96 0.83
CA MET A 75 -4.94 3.91 -0.02
C MET A 75 -5.59 4.48 -1.28
N ASP A 76 -6.24 5.65 -1.19
CA ASP A 76 -6.83 6.32 -2.36
C ASP A 76 -5.78 6.72 -3.40
N GLY A 77 -4.59 7.13 -2.95
CA GLY A 77 -3.46 7.43 -3.82
C GLY A 77 -2.72 6.18 -4.35
N ALA A 78 -2.67 5.11 -3.55
CA ALA A 78 -1.91 3.90 -3.87
C ALA A 78 -2.67 2.90 -4.76
N ILE A 79 -3.99 2.86 -4.66
CA ILE A 79 -4.83 1.89 -5.35
C ILE A 79 -5.41 2.52 -6.62
N GLN A 80 -5.25 1.87 -7.77
CA GLN A 80 -5.82 2.37 -9.04
C GLN A 80 -7.28 1.95 -9.24
N SER A 81 -7.63 0.72 -8.84
CA SER A 81 -8.98 0.17 -9.02
C SER A 81 -9.97 0.74 -8.00
N GLU A 82 -11.05 1.34 -8.47
CA GLU A 82 -12.12 1.89 -7.61
C GLU A 82 -12.75 0.83 -6.71
N SER A 83 -12.99 -0.39 -7.22
CA SER A 83 -13.55 -1.48 -6.40
C SER A 83 -12.62 -1.88 -5.26
N ASN A 84 -11.30 -1.83 -5.50
CA ASN A 84 -10.31 -2.16 -4.47
C ASN A 84 -10.17 -1.01 -3.46
N LYS A 85 -10.32 0.24 -3.90
CA LYS A 85 -10.39 1.41 -2.99
C LYS A 85 -11.57 1.29 -2.04
N ASP A 86 -12.75 0.96 -2.58
CA ASP A 86 -13.96 0.77 -1.78
C ASP A 86 -13.80 -0.35 -0.75
N LEU A 87 -13.22 -1.48 -1.15
CA LEU A 87 -12.95 -2.60 -0.26
C LEU A 87 -11.96 -2.22 0.86
N ALA A 88 -10.83 -1.61 0.49
CA ALA A 88 -9.81 -1.16 1.45
C ALA A 88 -10.38 -0.13 2.43
N LYS A 89 -11.16 0.83 1.92
CA LYS A 89 -11.83 1.85 2.73
C LYS A 89 -12.81 1.21 3.72
N ALA A 90 -13.62 0.25 3.27
CA ALA A 90 -14.57 -0.46 4.14
C ALA A 90 -13.85 -1.17 5.30
N HIS A 91 -12.71 -1.81 5.03
CA HIS A 91 -11.93 -2.51 6.05
C HIS A 91 -11.30 -1.54 7.06
N ILE A 92 -10.68 -0.45 6.58
CA ILE A 92 -10.07 0.58 7.43
C ILE A 92 -11.12 1.29 8.29
N ASP A 93 -12.27 1.65 7.71
CA ASP A 93 -13.38 2.29 8.44
C ASP A 93 -13.94 1.34 9.52
N PHE A 94 -14.10 0.06 9.18
CA PHE A 94 -14.53 -0.97 10.14
C PHE A 94 -13.54 -1.08 11.30
N LEU A 95 -12.25 -1.26 11.02
CA LEU A 95 -11.23 -1.43 12.06
C LEU A 95 -11.11 -0.17 12.94
N GLY A 96 -11.12 1.02 12.34
CA GLY A 96 -11.07 2.28 13.07
C GLY A 96 -12.26 2.44 14.03
N SER A 97 -13.48 2.20 13.52
CA SER A 97 -14.71 2.24 14.33
C SER A 97 -14.73 1.16 15.42
N TRP A 98 -14.23 -0.03 15.11
CA TRP A 98 -14.12 -1.15 16.04
C TRP A 98 -13.18 -0.82 17.20
N LEU A 99 -11.95 -0.39 16.91
CA LEU A 99 -10.96 -0.03 17.93
C LEU A 99 -11.45 1.11 18.83
N ASP A 100 -12.10 2.13 18.27
CA ASP A 100 -12.66 3.23 19.06
C ASP A 100 -13.77 2.78 20.02
N LYS A 101 -14.62 1.83 19.59
CA LYS A 101 -15.69 1.28 20.43
C LYS A 101 -15.15 0.37 21.50
N VAL A 102 -14.27 -0.57 21.13
CA VAL A 102 -13.69 -1.53 22.08
C VAL A 102 -12.88 -0.78 23.14
N ASN A 103 -12.04 0.18 22.77
CA ASN A 103 -11.30 0.98 23.74
C ASN A 103 -12.22 1.74 24.72
N LYS A 104 -13.38 2.25 24.26
CA LYS A 104 -14.37 2.87 25.16
C LYS A 104 -15.04 1.88 26.12
N LEU A 105 -15.16 0.61 25.74
CA LEU A 105 -15.74 -0.44 26.58
C LEU A 105 -14.73 -0.95 27.61
N THR A 106 -13.49 -1.21 27.19
CA THR A 106 -12.40 -1.64 28.06
C THR A 106 -12.09 -0.62 29.15
N ASN A 107 -12.11 0.68 28.83
CA ASN A 107 -11.95 1.75 29.82
C ASN A 107 -13.09 1.83 30.85
N LYS A 108 -14.18 1.06 30.70
CA LYS A 108 -15.28 0.97 31.68
C LYS A 108 -15.21 -0.28 32.56
N GLY A 109 -14.34 -1.25 32.26
CA GLY A 109 -13.95 -2.35 33.16
C GLY A 109 -15.07 -3.31 33.57
N VAL A 110 -15.89 -3.82 32.63
CA VAL A 110 -17.09 -4.60 33.00
C VAL A 110 -17.19 -6.04 32.45
N HIS A 111 -16.33 -6.56 31.55
CA HIS A 111 -16.56 -7.88 30.92
C HIS A 111 -15.32 -8.70 30.51
N ALA A 112 -14.63 -9.33 31.48
CA ALA A 112 -13.39 -10.10 31.27
C ALA A 112 -13.39 -11.15 30.12
N GLU A 113 -14.43 -11.98 29.95
CA GLU A 113 -14.43 -13.00 28.87
C GLU A 113 -14.73 -12.42 27.47
N LEU A 114 -15.53 -11.36 27.40
CA LEU A 114 -15.83 -10.66 26.15
C LEU A 114 -14.57 -9.93 25.66
N ASP A 115 -13.81 -9.35 26.60
CA ASP A 115 -12.59 -8.58 26.36
C ASP A 115 -11.49 -9.40 25.66
N ARG A 116 -11.33 -10.69 26.01
CA ARG A 116 -10.31 -11.55 25.35
C ARG A 116 -10.63 -11.79 23.87
N ILE A 117 -11.85 -12.22 23.57
CA ILE A 117 -12.26 -12.52 22.18
C ILE A 117 -12.18 -11.25 21.33
N GLU A 118 -12.56 -10.11 21.89
CA GLU A 118 -12.49 -8.81 21.23
C GLU A 118 -11.05 -8.36 21.00
N ALA A 119 -10.15 -8.54 21.97
CA ALA A 119 -8.73 -8.28 21.81
C ALA A 119 -8.11 -9.16 20.72
N VAL A 120 -8.39 -10.46 20.74
CA VAL A 120 -7.94 -11.41 19.71
C VAL A 120 -8.42 -10.96 18.33
N LYS A 121 -9.73 -10.72 18.15
CA LYS A 121 -10.29 -10.23 16.88
C LYS A 121 -9.63 -8.93 16.42
N SER A 122 -9.38 -8.00 17.35
CA SER A 122 -8.76 -6.71 17.04
C SER A 122 -7.34 -6.88 16.49
N VAL A 123 -6.53 -7.78 17.07
CA VAL A 123 -5.18 -8.08 16.58
C VAL A 123 -5.22 -8.76 15.20
N PHE A 124 -6.16 -9.68 14.96
CA PHE A 124 -6.30 -10.30 13.64
C PHE A 124 -6.75 -9.31 12.57
N HIS A 125 -7.75 -8.47 12.85
CA HIS A 125 -8.17 -7.41 11.92
C HIS A 125 -7.04 -6.41 11.70
N MET A 126 -6.26 -6.08 12.73
CA MET A 126 -5.05 -5.27 12.58
C MET A 126 -4.09 -5.92 11.59
N TYR A 127 -3.74 -7.19 11.80
CA TYR A 127 -2.82 -7.91 10.93
C TYR A 127 -3.28 -7.90 9.46
N LEU A 128 -4.59 -8.10 9.22
CA LEU A 128 -5.15 -8.04 7.87
C LEU A 128 -5.07 -6.62 7.26
N VAL A 129 -5.42 -5.57 8.01
CA VAL A 129 -5.27 -4.19 7.53
C VAL A 129 -3.81 -3.84 7.27
N VAL A 130 -2.88 -4.26 8.14
CA VAL A 130 -1.44 -4.05 7.91
C VAL A 130 -0.99 -4.76 6.64
N ALA A 131 -1.44 -6.00 6.41
CA ALA A 131 -1.13 -6.72 5.18
C ALA A 131 -1.62 -5.95 3.94
N ASP A 132 -2.86 -5.47 3.96
CA ASP A 132 -3.44 -4.66 2.87
C ASP A 132 -2.61 -3.38 2.63
N LEU A 133 -2.32 -2.62 3.69
CA LEU A 133 -1.55 -1.38 3.61
C LEU A 133 -0.14 -1.61 3.05
N LEU A 134 0.57 -2.63 3.53
CA LEU A 134 1.93 -2.93 3.07
C LEU A 134 1.96 -3.44 1.62
N GLU A 135 0.92 -4.16 1.19
CA GLU A 135 0.79 -4.60 -0.19
C GLU A 135 0.70 -3.40 -1.13
N TYR A 136 -0.13 -2.40 -0.79
CA TYR A 136 -0.22 -1.18 -1.57
C TYR A 136 0.96 -0.23 -1.37
N MET A 137 1.69 -0.30 -0.25
CA MET A 137 2.96 0.42 -0.08
C MET A 137 4.02 -0.08 -1.06
N SER A 138 4.06 -1.40 -1.27
CA SER A 138 4.92 -2.03 -2.28
C SER A 138 4.59 -1.50 -3.68
N ASN A 139 3.31 -1.21 -3.94
CA ASN A 139 2.82 -0.56 -5.16
C ASN A 139 3.03 0.97 -5.19
N THR A 140 3.45 1.63 -4.10
CA THR A 140 3.83 3.06 -4.09
C THR A 140 5.33 3.30 -4.29
N LYS A 141 6.21 2.34 -3.98
CA LYS A 141 7.62 2.35 -4.44
C LYS A 141 7.73 2.11 -5.95
N THR A 142 6.69 1.54 -6.55
CA THR A 142 6.37 1.77 -7.95
C THR A 142 5.46 2.99 -8.02
N SER A 143 6.04 4.19 -8.03
CA SER A 143 5.46 5.16 -8.95
C SER A 143 5.32 4.41 -10.26
N VAL A 144 4.12 4.24 -10.81
CA VAL A 144 4.00 3.96 -12.24
C VAL A 144 4.41 5.26 -12.95
N SER A 145 5.66 5.69 -12.76
CA SER A 145 6.42 6.17 -13.90
C SER A 145 6.43 4.96 -14.80
N LYS A 146 5.66 5.04 -15.88
CA LYS A 146 5.76 4.07 -16.97
C LYS A 146 7.24 3.74 -17.15
N PRO A 147 7.66 2.46 -17.16
CA PRO A 147 9.07 2.11 -17.31
C PRO A 147 9.72 2.95 -18.41
N ASP A 148 10.96 3.39 -18.19
CA ASP A 148 11.68 4.16 -19.21
C ASP A 148 12.02 3.20 -20.35
N ILE A 149 11.47 3.46 -21.54
CA ILE A 149 11.74 2.60 -22.69
C ILE A 149 13.24 2.52 -22.95
N ASN A 150 14.02 3.56 -22.67
CA ASN A 150 15.46 3.57 -22.91
C ASN A 150 16.25 2.64 -21.98
N LYS A 151 15.63 2.17 -20.89
CA LYS A 151 16.24 1.28 -19.89
C LYS A 151 15.62 -0.12 -19.87
N ALA A 152 14.50 -0.33 -20.54
CA ALA A 152 13.77 -1.59 -20.56
C ALA A 152 14.59 -2.75 -21.15
N THR A 153 14.57 -3.91 -20.50
CA THR A 153 15.18 -5.15 -20.97
C THR A 153 14.42 -5.74 -22.16
N LEU A 154 15.03 -6.71 -22.86
CA LEU A 154 14.36 -7.40 -23.98
C LEU A 154 13.08 -8.11 -23.53
N ASP A 155 13.13 -8.78 -22.38
CA ASP A 155 12.00 -9.56 -21.88
C ASP A 155 10.85 -8.63 -21.41
N GLU A 156 11.17 -7.47 -20.83
CA GLU A 156 10.17 -6.44 -20.51
C GLU A 156 9.50 -5.87 -21.78
N LEU A 157 10.25 -5.65 -22.86
CA LEU A 157 9.68 -5.18 -24.12
C LEU A 157 8.74 -6.21 -24.75
N GLU A 158 9.15 -7.48 -24.76
CA GLU A 158 8.33 -8.58 -25.27
C GLU A 158 7.02 -8.70 -24.48
N ALA A 159 7.11 -8.72 -23.15
CA ALA A 159 5.97 -8.90 -22.25
C ALA A 159 5.00 -7.70 -22.30
N LEU A 160 5.52 -6.47 -22.22
CA LEU A 160 4.71 -5.26 -22.07
C LEU A 160 4.12 -4.77 -23.39
N LEU A 161 4.82 -4.97 -24.52
CA LEU A 161 4.35 -4.53 -25.83
C LEU A 161 3.68 -5.65 -26.63
N ASN A 162 3.73 -6.89 -26.15
CA ASN A 162 3.29 -8.09 -26.86
C ASN A 162 3.92 -8.17 -28.26
N ILE A 163 5.25 -7.99 -28.31
CA ILE A 163 6.06 -8.05 -29.54
C ILE A 163 7.01 -9.24 -29.50
N ASN A 164 7.47 -9.68 -30.68
CA ASN A 164 8.50 -10.71 -30.75
C ASN A 164 9.90 -10.16 -30.44
N ARG A 165 10.82 -11.07 -30.11
CA ARG A 165 12.23 -10.76 -29.79
C ARG A 165 12.98 -10.01 -30.89
N THR A 166 12.60 -10.20 -32.15
CA THR A 166 13.22 -9.49 -33.28
C THR A 166 12.92 -8.00 -33.21
N ILE A 167 11.66 -7.62 -32.96
CA ILE A 167 11.27 -6.21 -32.82
C ILE A 167 11.87 -5.61 -31.55
N ALA A 168 11.88 -6.35 -30.43
CA ALA A 168 12.51 -5.89 -29.19
C ALA A 168 14.00 -5.55 -29.38
N LYS A 169 14.74 -6.39 -30.12
CA LYS A 169 16.14 -6.12 -30.49
C LYS A 169 16.30 -4.87 -31.34
N GLU A 170 15.39 -4.59 -32.27
CA GLU A 170 15.45 -3.37 -33.09
C GLU A 170 15.21 -2.10 -32.24
N ILE A 171 14.33 -2.15 -31.25
CA ILE A 171 14.14 -1.05 -30.28
C ILE A 171 15.44 -0.79 -29.50
N VAL A 172 16.11 -1.84 -29.00
CA VAL A 172 17.38 -1.68 -28.28
C VAL A 172 18.48 -1.11 -29.19
N LYS A 173 18.58 -1.58 -30.43
CA LYS A 173 19.55 -1.01 -31.40
C LYS A 173 19.29 0.46 -31.68
N ALA A 174 18.02 0.87 -31.82
CA ALA A 174 17.65 2.25 -32.04
C ALA A 174 18.04 3.15 -30.84
N ARG A 175 17.90 2.67 -29.59
CA ARG A 175 18.38 3.40 -28.39
C ARG A 175 19.87 3.70 -28.45
N VAL A 176 20.67 2.71 -28.84
CA VAL A 176 22.13 2.86 -28.90
C VAL A 176 22.53 3.82 -30.01
N ARG A 177 21.83 3.77 -31.15
CA ARG A 177 22.14 4.62 -32.31
C ARG A 177 21.79 6.09 -32.09
N GLU A 178 20.62 6.35 -31.50
CA GLU A 178 20.08 7.71 -31.35
C GLU A 178 20.32 8.31 -29.94
N GLY A 179 20.80 7.50 -28.99
CA GLY A 179 21.03 7.88 -27.60
C GLY A 179 19.75 7.94 -26.75
N LYS A 180 18.68 8.53 -27.29
CA LYS A 180 17.35 8.58 -26.66
C LYS A 180 16.27 8.35 -27.71
N LEU A 181 15.27 7.53 -27.38
CA LEU A 181 14.12 7.26 -28.25
C LEU A 181 13.05 8.35 -28.10
N ASP A 182 12.52 8.79 -29.22
CA ASP A 182 11.29 9.58 -29.31
C ASP A 182 10.26 8.87 -30.21
N LEU A 183 9.08 9.48 -30.37
CA LEU A 183 7.99 8.90 -31.14
C LEU A 183 8.31 8.75 -32.62
N ASP A 184 9.13 9.63 -33.19
CA ASP A 184 9.40 9.63 -34.62
C ASP A 184 10.47 8.58 -34.96
N ILE A 185 11.46 8.42 -34.07
CA ILE A 185 12.41 7.30 -34.13
C ILE A 185 11.65 5.97 -34.03
N LEU A 186 10.74 5.82 -33.06
CA LEU A 186 9.97 4.59 -32.88
C LEU A 186 9.11 4.22 -34.10
N LYS A 187 8.49 5.20 -34.77
CA LYS A 187 7.75 4.98 -36.03
C LYS A 187 8.62 4.47 -37.17
N SER A 188 9.91 4.82 -37.17
CA SER A 188 10.84 4.39 -38.22
C SER A 188 11.32 2.94 -38.07
N ILE A 189 11.10 2.31 -36.91
CA ILE A 189 11.53 0.95 -36.64
C ILE A 189 10.65 -0.04 -37.39
N LYS A 190 11.29 -0.86 -38.24
CA LYS A 190 10.62 -1.90 -39.02
C LYS A 190 9.92 -2.90 -38.10
N GLY A 191 8.60 -2.99 -38.20
CA GLY A 191 7.77 -3.88 -37.39
C GLY A 191 7.00 -3.21 -36.26
N ILE A 192 7.22 -1.91 -36.01
CA ILE A 192 6.38 -1.11 -35.11
C ILE A 192 5.24 -0.48 -35.92
N GLY A 193 4.02 -0.97 -35.71
CA GLY A 193 2.81 -0.38 -36.28
C GLY A 193 2.13 0.62 -35.33
N ALA A 194 1.05 1.26 -35.80
CA ALA A 194 0.29 2.25 -35.01
C ALA A 194 -0.21 1.68 -33.66
N LYS A 195 -0.63 0.42 -33.63
CA LYS A 195 -1.07 -0.26 -32.40
C LYS A 195 0.07 -0.41 -31.38
N THR A 196 1.24 -0.89 -31.83
CA THR A 196 2.42 -1.04 -30.97
C THR A 196 2.90 0.32 -30.46
N LEU A 197 2.87 1.35 -31.30
CA LEU A 197 3.24 2.71 -30.90
C LEU A 197 2.29 3.27 -29.82
N SER A 198 0.98 3.04 -29.97
CA SER A 198 -0.01 3.41 -28.95
C SER A 198 0.25 2.68 -27.63
N ASN A 199 0.53 1.38 -27.68
CA ASN A 199 0.88 0.59 -26.50
C ASN A 199 2.17 1.10 -25.83
N ILE A 200 3.18 1.51 -26.62
CA ILE A 200 4.41 2.12 -26.07
C ILE A 200 4.07 3.40 -25.32
N GLN A 201 3.24 4.28 -25.89
CA GLN A 201 2.83 5.54 -25.25
C GLN A 201 2.01 5.30 -23.98
N GLU A 202 1.25 4.21 -23.91
CA GLU A 202 0.46 3.82 -22.75
C GLU A 202 1.33 3.23 -21.63
N VAL A 203 2.32 2.41 -21.99
CA VAL A 203 3.05 1.55 -21.04
C VAL A 203 4.46 2.05 -20.69
N PHE A 204 5.10 2.91 -21.50
CA PHE A 204 6.46 3.41 -21.26
C PHE A 204 6.56 4.95 -21.21
N VAL A 205 7.55 5.47 -20.47
CA VAL A 205 8.05 6.86 -20.62
C VAL A 205 9.15 6.88 -21.69
N LEU A 206 9.24 7.98 -22.45
CA LEU A 206 10.22 8.20 -23.52
C LEU A 206 11.44 9.02 -23.10
#